data_AF-A0A2I0NXU7-F1
#
_entry.id   AF-A0A2I0NXU7-F1
#
_cell.length_a   1.000
_cell.length_b   1.000
_cell.length_c   1.000
_cell.angle_alpha   90.00
_cell.angle_beta   90.00
_cell.angle_gamma   90.00
#
_symmetry.space_group_name_H-M   'P 1'
#
loop_
_entity.id
_entity.type
_entity.pdbx_description
1 polymer ?
#
loop_
_entity_poly.entity_id
_entity_poly.type
_entity_poly.pdbx_seq_one_letter_code
_entity_poly.pdbx_strand_id
1 'polypeptide(L)'
;MCGAKMLFPDGRINSTAICISRSGAAWDRGMGEPDHGPFDSAEEVFGPCAGAALYRRSMLDEIGLFDEDFFLFMEDVDLAFRARLSGWKCMYVPTARVVHIHGGTANEGSDVAVYYGNRNILWYVVKNFPFRTFIFSFPWIIGRNCAVIPYYFWSGKFLTIVRAKVDALKGLPLMIRKRRCINKNVHDRTIEKWIQTWSGVPKS
;
A
#
# COMPACT_ATOMS: atom_id res chain seq x y z
N MET A 1 8.29 0.03 13.26
CA MET A 1 7.54 -1.19 12.87
C MET A 1 8.51 -2.25 12.36
N CYS A 2 8.10 -3.50 12.33
CA CYS A 2 8.81 -4.55 11.61
C CYS A 2 7.84 -5.55 11.00
N GLY A 3 8.27 -6.24 9.95
CA GLY A 3 7.49 -7.25 9.23
C GLY A 3 8.24 -8.57 9.11
N ALA A 4 7.49 -9.66 9.22
CA ALA A 4 7.97 -11.00 8.95
C ALA A 4 8.05 -11.28 7.43
N LYS A 5 8.81 -12.30 7.05
CA LYS A 5 8.73 -12.94 5.73
C LYS A 5 7.44 -13.77 5.67
N MET A 6 6.52 -13.37 4.80
CA MET A 6 5.28 -14.11 4.56
C MET A 6 5.45 -15.00 3.33
N LEU A 7 5.11 -16.27 3.47
CA LEU A 7 5.20 -17.29 2.42
C LEU A 7 3.82 -17.82 2.07
N PHE A 8 3.60 -18.12 0.79
CA PHE A 8 2.49 -18.97 0.39
C PHE A 8 2.74 -20.42 0.86
N PRO A 9 1.69 -21.27 0.92
CA PRO A 9 1.84 -22.68 1.29
C PRO A 9 2.81 -23.48 0.39
N ASP A 10 3.02 -23.02 -0.85
CA ASP A 10 3.95 -23.63 -1.81
C ASP A 10 5.41 -23.17 -1.63
N GLY A 11 5.70 -22.36 -0.60
CA GLY A 11 7.03 -21.88 -0.28
C GLY A 11 7.49 -20.65 -1.06
N ARG A 12 6.69 -20.14 -2.02
CA ARG A 12 6.98 -18.86 -2.67
C ARG A 12 6.69 -17.69 -1.73
N ILE A 13 7.35 -16.56 -1.96
CA ILE A 13 7.13 -15.34 -1.21
C ILE A 13 5.70 -14.85 -1.45
N ASN A 14 4.97 -14.60 -0.36
CA ASN A 14 3.72 -13.85 -0.39
C ASN A 14 3.98 -12.35 -0.20
N SER A 15 4.77 -11.98 0.82
CA SER A 15 5.18 -10.60 1.07
C SER A 15 6.43 -10.52 1.92
N THR A 16 7.37 -9.64 1.55
CA THR A 16 8.51 -9.25 2.39
C THR A 16 8.47 -7.78 2.80
N ALA A 17 7.65 -6.97 2.14
CA ALA A 17 7.43 -5.56 2.41
C ALA A 17 6.32 -5.02 1.48
N ILE A 18 5.76 -3.86 1.83
CA ILE A 18 4.94 -3.05 0.94
C ILE A 18 5.86 -2.25 0.02
N CYS A 19 5.55 -2.23 -1.28
CA CYS A 19 6.09 -1.32 -2.28
C CYS A 19 4.99 -0.35 -2.72
N ILE A 20 5.36 0.90 -3.06
CA ILE A 20 4.45 1.92 -3.57
C ILE A 20 5.02 2.57 -4.83
N SER A 21 4.16 3.05 -5.72
CA SER A 21 4.56 3.77 -6.94
C SER A 21 3.94 5.17 -7.05
N ARG A 22 4.42 5.93 -8.04
CA ARG A 22 3.92 7.29 -8.33
C ARG A 22 2.43 7.33 -8.60
N SER A 23 1.84 6.28 -9.17
CA SER A 23 0.40 6.26 -9.46
C SER A 23 -0.48 5.99 -8.23
N GLY A 24 0.13 5.77 -7.06
CA GLY A 24 -0.56 5.27 -5.89
C GLY A 24 -0.81 3.76 -5.93
N ALA A 25 -0.28 3.02 -6.90
CA ALA A 25 -0.34 1.56 -6.81
C ALA A 25 0.59 1.09 -5.69
N ALA A 26 0.14 0.11 -4.92
CA ALA A 26 0.92 -0.61 -3.94
C ALA A 26 0.85 -2.12 -4.21
N TRP A 27 1.92 -2.84 -3.88
CA TRP A 27 2.03 -4.29 -4.04
C TRP A 27 3.00 -4.87 -3.02
N ASP A 28 2.97 -6.18 -2.84
CA ASP A 28 3.87 -6.90 -1.98
C ASP A 28 5.21 -7.21 -2.67
N ARG A 29 6.30 -6.88 -2.00
CA ARG A 29 7.66 -7.10 -2.47
C ARG A 29 7.98 -8.58 -2.51
N GLY A 30 8.41 -9.05 -3.69
CA GLY A 30 8.75 -10.45 -3.95
C GLY A 30 7.55 -11.36 -4.15
N MET A 31 6.32 -10.84 -4.21
CA MET A 31 5.13 -11.69 -4.35
C MET A 31 5.23 -12.64 -5.56
N GLY A 32 5.10 -13.93 -5.29
CA GLY A 32 5.21 -15.00 -6.29
C GLY A 32 6.63 -15.41 -6.64
N GLU A 33 7.65 -14.71 -6.15
CA GLU A 33 9.06 -15.06 -6.34
C GLU A 33 9.48 -16.21 -5.41
N PRO A 34 10.50 -17.00 -5.79
CA PRO A 34 11.10 -17.99 -4.89
C PRO A 34 11.72 -17.36 -3.62
N ASP A 35 11.65 -18.06 -2.49
CA ASP A 35 12.29 -17.63 -1.24
C ASP A 35 13.81 -17.91 -1.20
N HIS A 36 14.59 -17.15 -1.96
CA HIS A 36 16.06 -17.16 -1.86
C HIS A 36 16.67 -15.83 -2.32
N GLY A 37 17.94 -15.59 -1.94
CA GLY A 37 18.75 -14.52 -2.51
C GLY A 37 18.46 -13.16 -1.88
N PRO A 38 17.89 -12.16 -2.59
CA PRO A 38 17.66 -10.82 -2.07
C PRO A 38 16.75 -10.75 -0.83
N PHE A 39 16.02 -11.83 -0.51
CA PHE A 39 15.05 -11.87 0.60
C PHE A 39 15.60 -12.43 1.92
N ASP A 40 16.90 -12.74 1.99
CA ASP A 40 17.52 -13.35 3.18
C ASP A 40 18.21 -12.36 4.11
N SER A 41 18.32 -11.10 3.70
CA SER A 41 18.96 -10.04 4.49
C SER A 41 17.92 -9.16 5.18
N ALA A 42 18.18 -8.83 6.45
CA ALA A 42 17.40 -7.84 7.17
C ALA A 42 17.71 -6.44 6.63
N GLU A 43 16.68 -5.66 6.33
CA GLU A 43 16.84 -4.33 5.74
C GLU A 43 15.71 -3.38 6.14
N GLU A 44 15.95 -2.07 5.96
CA GLU A 44 14.90 -1.07 6.13
C GLU A 44 14.01 -1.06 4.88
N VAL A 45 12.70 -1.25 5.08
CA VAL A 45 11.70 -1.28 4.01
C VAL A 45 10.67 -0.16 4.21
N PHE A 46 9.77 0.03 3.24
CA PHE A 46 8.75 1.07 3.34
C PHE A 46 7.71 0.77 4.43
N GLY A 47 7.18 -0.44 4.46
CA GLY A 47 6.23 -0.91 5.47
C GLY A 47 6.03 -2.42 5.41
N PRO A 48 5.48 -3.03 6.47
CA PRO A 48 5.15 -4.44 6.48
C PRO A 48 3.71 -4.67 6.01
N CYS A 49 3.41 -5.82 5.41
CA CYS A 49 2.03 -6.29 5.31
C CYS A 49 1.46 -6.46 6.73
N ALA A 50 0.27 -5.90 7.00
CA ALA A 50 -0.30 -5.93 8.35
C ALA A 50 -0.67 -7.34 8.84
N GLY A 51 -0.79 -8.33 7.94
CA GLY A 51 -1.06 -9.72 8.29
C GLY A 51 0.04 -10.38 9.13
N ALA A 52 1.26 -9.85 9.13
CA ALA A 52 2.37 -10.34 9.93
C ALA A 52 3.36 -9.23 10.32
N ALA A 53 2.85 -8.23 11.04
CA ALA A 53 3.59 -7.06 11.47
C ALA A 53 3.63 -6.87 12.99
N LEU A 54 4.69 -6.24 13.48
CA LEU A 54 4.75 -5.69 14.84
C LEU A 54 4.92 -4.17 14.80
N TYR A 55 4.11 -3.50 15.60
CA TYR A 55 4.10 -2.06 15.73
C TYR A 55 4.54 -1.66 17.14
N ARG A 56 5.36 -0.62 17.25
CA ARG A 56 5.68 -0.04 18.56
C ARG A 56 4.46 0.70 19.07
N ARG A 57 4.06 0.48 20.32
CA ARG A 57 2.92 1.19 20.93
C ARG A 57 3.09 2.71 20.85
N SER A 58 4.27 3.23 21.21
CA SER A 58 4.57 4.67 21.14
C SER A 58 4.41 5.26 19.74
N MET A 59 4.64 4.47 18.68
CA MET A 59 4.41 4.91 17.30
C MET A 59 2.91 5.07 17.06
N LEU A 60 2.09 4.10 17.49
CA LEU A 60 0.63 4.13 17.33
C LEU A 60 -0.01 5.23 18.17
N ASP A 61 0.51 5.49 19.37
CA ASP A 61 0.07 6.59 20.23
C ASP A 61 0.36 7.95 19.56
N GLU A 62 1.46 8.08 18.81
CA GLU A 62 1.84 9.30 18.09
C GLU A 62 1.02 9.52 16.81
N ILE A 63 0.91 8.51 15.94
CA ILE A 63 0.37 8.67 14.58
C ILE A 63 -1.09 8.22 14.43
N GLY A 64 -1.64 7.58 15.46
CA GLY A 64 -2.94 6.91 15.44
C GLY A 64 -2.90 5.49 14.87
N LEU A 65 -3.99 4.75 15.09
CA LEU A 65 -4.19 3.37 14.63
C LEU A 65 -4.44 3.26 13.12
N PHE A 66 -4.89 2.09 12.66
CA PHE A 66 -5.45 1.91 11.33
C PHE A 66 -6.64 2.83 11.11
N ASP A 67 -6.79 3.30 9.87
CA ASP A 67 -7.93 4.16 9.52
C ASP A 67 -9.12 3.29 9.09
N GLU A 68 -10.12 3.20 9.96
CA GLU A 68 -11.32 2.36 9.79
C GLU A 68 -12.12 2.68 8.52
N ASP A 69 -12.02 3.90 7.97
CA ASP A 69 -12.75 4.25 6.73
C ASP A 69 -12.28 3.41 5.54
N PHE A 70 -11.02 2.99 5.54
CA PHE A 70 -10.47 2.12 4.50
C PHE A 70 -11.19 0.78 4.48
N PHE A 71 -11.60 0.26 5.64
CA PHE A 71 -12.22 -1.03 5.88
C PHE A 71 -11.37 -2.24 5.46
N LEU A 72 -10.99 -2.30 4.18
CA LEU A 72 -10.19 -3.37 3.59
C LEU A 72 -9.30 -2.80 2.46
N PHE A 73 -8.08 -3.29 2.36
CA PHE A 73 -7.03 -2.86 1.42
C PHE A 73 -6.53 -1.42 1.62
N MET A 74 -5.21 -1.26 1.53
CA MET A 74 -4.48 0.02 1.65
C MET A 74 -4.50 0.66 3.05
N GLU A 75 -5.16 0.05 4.04
CA GLU A 75 -5.13 0.51 5.43
C GLU A 75 -3.74 0.37 6.05
N ASP A 76 -3.01 -0.68 5.67
CA ASP A 76 -1.64 -0.94 6.07
C ASP A 76 -0.65 -0.04 5.33
N VAL A 77 -0.89 0.22 4.04
CA VAL A 77 -0.16 1.20 3.24
C VAL A 77 -0.31 2.60 3.85
N ASP A 78 -1.53 3.00 4.24
CA ASP A 78 -1.80 4.28 4.92
C ASP A 78 -1.04 4.39 6.25
N LEU A 79 -1.14 3.37 7.10
CA LEU A 79 -0.45 3.35 8.39
C LEU A 79 1.07 3.40 8.22
N ALA A 80 1.62 2.60 7.30
CA ALA A 80 3.03 2.61 6.97
C ALA A 80 3.47 3.99 6.48
N PHE A 81 2.72 4.62 5.56
CA PHE A 81 3.06 5.93 5.04
C PHE A 81 3.08 6.99 6.15
N ARG A 82 2.06 7.03 7.02
CA ARG A 82 2.02 7.93 8.18
C ARG A 82 3.20 7.73 9.11
N ALA A 83 3.52 6.47 9.45
CA ALA A 83 4.66 6.13 10.29
C ALA A 83 5.97 6.65 9.67
N ARG A 84 6.18 6.39 8.38
CA ARG A 84 7.35 6.85 7.63
C ARG A 84 7.44 8.37 7.60
N LEU A 85 6.32 9.08 7.39
CA LEU A 85 6.28 10.54 7.41
C LEU A 85 6.67 11.13 8.76
N SER A 86 6.28 10.50 9.86
CA SER A 86 6.65 10.94 11.22
C SER A 86 8.07 10.52 11.62
N GLY A 87 8.81 9.82 10.73
CA GLY A 87 10.22 9.47 10.92
C GLY A 87 10.45 8.04 11.45
N TRP A 88 9.39 7.26 11.64
CA TRP A 88 9.52 5.86 12.07
C TRP A 88 10.07 4.99 10.95
N LYS A 89 10.84 3.97 11.34
CA LYS A 89 11.44 3.00 10.43
C LYS A 89 10.66 1.68 10.42
N CYS A 90 10.73 0.98 9.29
CA CYS A 90 10.29 -0.40 9.18
C CYS A 90 11.48 -1.31 8.89
N MET A 91 11.69 -2.33 9.73
CA MET A 91 12.67 -3.36 9.47
C MET A 91 11.99 -4.63 8.97
N TYR A 92 12.45 -5.15 7.83
CA TYR A 92 12.13 -6.49 7.39
C TYR A 92 12.99 -7.52 8.15
N VAL A 93 12.36 -8.57 8.68
CA VAL A 93 13.00 -9.59 9.52
C VAL A 93 12.89 -10.96 8.82
N PRO A 94 13.88 -11.39 8.02
CA PRO A 94 13.79 -12.59 7.19
C PRO A 94 13.78 -13.91 7.99
N THR A 95 14.21 -13.86 9.26
CA THR A 95 14.20 -14.99 10.18
C THR A 95 12.83 -15.22 10.83
N ALA A 96 11.98 -14.19 10.90
CA ALA A 96 10.59 -14.34 11.31
C ALA A 96 9.78 -14.75 10.09
N ARG A 97 9.22 -15.97 10.10
CA ARG A 97 8.52 -16.55 8.94
C ARG A 97 7.10 -16.94 9.30
N VAL A 98 6.15 -16.64 8.43
CA VAL A 98 4.76 -17.09 8.54
C VAL A 98 4.28 -17.65 7.22
N VAL A 99 3.42 -18.67 7.28
CA VAL A 99 2.70 -19.16 6.10
C VAL A 99 1.35 -18.46 6.05
N HIS A 100 1.03 -17.83 4.92
CA HIS A 100 -0.17 -17.07 4.69
C HIS A 100 -1.06 -17.75 3.66
N ILE A 101 -2.26 -18.14 4.08
CA ILE A 101 -3.33 -18.61 3.19
C ILE A 101 -4.02 -17.36 2.63
N HIS A 102 -3.50 -16.87 1.50
CA HIS A 102 -3.98 -15.64 0.87
C HIS A 102 -5.43 -15.79 0.35
N GLY A 103 -6.16 -14.67 0.28
CA GLY A 103 -7.50 -14.63 -0.32
C GLY A 103 -8.66 -14.97 0.62
N GLY A 104 -8.41 -15.23 1.91
CA GLY A 104 -9.47 -15.62 2.86
C GLY A 104 -10.60 -14.60 3.05
N THR A 105 -10.29 -13.29 2.98
CA THR A 105 -11.29 -12.21 3.16
C THR A 105 -11.92 -11.75 1.84
N ALA A 106 -11.14 -11.75 0.77
CA ALA A 106 -11.59 -11.39 -0.57
C ALA A 106 -10.69 -12.08 -1.58
N ASN A 107 -11.30 -12.88 -2.46
CA ASN A 107 -10.58 -13.50 -3.56
C ASN A 107 -9.97 -12.42 -4.47
N GLU A 108 -8.82 -12.74 -5.05
CA GLU A 108 -8.20 -11.90 -6.07
C GLU A 108 -9.19 -11.63 -7.21
N GLY A 109 -9.28 -10.38 -7.63
CA GLY A 109 -10.22 -9.96 -8.67
C GLY A 109 -11.70 -9.97 -8.27
N SER A 110 -12.07 -10.31 -7.02
CA SER A 110 -13.45 -10.19 -6.54
C SER A 110 -13.97 -8.75 -6.61
N ASP A 111 -15.30 -8.56 -6.66
CA ASP A 111 -15.86 -7.20 -6.69
C ASP A 111 -15.51 -6.39 -5.44
N VAL A 112 -15.36 -7.05 -4.30
CA VAL A 112 -14.88 -6.46 -3.05
C VAL A 112 -13.45 -5.93 -3.23
N ALA A 113 -12.54 -6.75 -3.76
CA ALA A 113 -11.15 -6.35 -4.03
C ALA A 113 -11.05 -5.21 -5.06
N VAL A 114 -11.83 -5.30 -6.15
CA VAL A 114 -11.87 -4.25 -7.17
C VAL A 114 -12.41 -2.95 -6.59
N TYR A 115 -13.49 -3.00 -5.81
CA TYR A 115 -14.11 -1.82 -5.23
C TYR A 115 -13.18 -1.13 -4.23
N TYR A 116 -12.78 -1.83 -3.17
CA TYR A 116 -12.00 -1.23 -2.09
C TYR A 116 -10.58 -0.89 -2.55
N GLY A 117 -9.92 -1.76 -3.32
CA GLY A 117 -8.58 -1.49 -3.84
C GLY A 117 -8.54 -0.23 -4.72
N ASN A 118 -9.55 -0.01 -5.58
CA ASN A 118 -9.58 1.17 -6.44
C ASN A 118 -10.08 2.44 -5.76
N ARG A 119 -10.95 2.32 -4.75
CA ARG A 119 -11.41 3.46 -3.94
C ARG A 119 -10.28 3.97 -3.05
N ASN A 120 -9.65 3.05 -2.32
CA ASN A 120 -8.70 3.38 -1.25
C ASN A 120 -7.35 3.83 -1.80
N ILE A 121 -6.95 3.42 -3.00
CA ILE A 121 -5.75 3.96 -3.67
C ILE A 121 -5.83 5.48 -3.81
N LEU A 122 -6.99 6.03 -4.19
CA LEU A 122 -7.15 7.47 -4.30
C LEU A 122 -7.12 8.14 -2.92
N TRP A 123 -7.73 7.51 -1.92
CA TRP A 123 -7.80 8.03 -0.56
C TRP A 123 -6.44 8.14 0.10
N TYR A 124 -5.63 7.08 0.12
CA TYR A 124 -4.33 7.16 0.80
C TYR A 124 -3.36 8.11 0.07
N VAL A 125 -3.44 8.23 -1.27
CA VAL A 125 -2.66 9.22 -2.02
C VAL A 125 -3.04 10.64 -1.59
N VAL A 126 -4.34 10.96 -1.60
CA VAL A 126 -4.82 12.30 -1.21
C VAL A 126 -4.53 12.58 0.26
N LYS A 127 -4.66 11.57 1.12
CA LYS A 127 -4.40 11.68 2.55
C LYS A 127 -2.91 11.86 2.86
N ASN A 128 -2.02 11.06 2.25
CA ASN A 128 -0.64 10.91 2.71
C ASN A 128 0.43 11.54 1.81
N PHE A 129 0.24 11.63 0.48
CA PHE A 129 1.32 12.13 -0.39
C PHE A 129 1.60 13.62 -0.12
N PRO A 130 2.81 14.02 0.31
CA PRO A 130 3.15 15.43 0.50
C PRO A 130 2.93 16.24 -0.78
N PHE A 131 2.68 17.54 -0.66
CA PHE A 131 2.23 18.38 -1.78
C PHE A 131 3.15 18.26 -3.01
N ARG A 132 4.47 18.34 -2.82
CA ARG A 132 5.47 18.17 -3.88
C ARG A 132 5.33 16.80 -4.57
N THR A 133 5.32 15.72 -3.78
CA THR A 133 5.15 14.35 -4.27
C THR A 133 3.83 14.18 -5.04
N PHE A 134 2.74 14.74 -4.53
CA PHE A 134 1.42 14.67 -5.15
C PHE A 134 1.41 15.34 -6.52
N ILE A 135 1.94 16.57 -6.63
CA ILE A 135 1.99 17.31 -7.91
C ILE A 135 2.83 16.57 -8.95
N PHE A 136 4.03 16.11 -8.59
CA PHE A 136 4.88 15.36 -9.52
C PHE A 136 4.35 13.97 -9.86
N SER A 137 3.49 13.41 -9.01
CA SER A 137 2.84 12.13 -9.25
C SER A 137 1.51 12.25 -10.00
N PHE A 138 0.96 13.47 -10.11
CA PHE A 138 -0.39 13.72 -10.59
C PHE A 138 -0.68 13.10 -11.96
N PRO A 139 0.19 13.18 -12.99
CA PRO A 139 -0.06 12.53 -14.28
C PRO A 139 -0.20 11.01 -14.17
N TRP A 140 0.60 10.35 -13.32
CA TRP A 140 0.53 8.90 -13.10
C TRP A 140 -0.71 8.50 -12.30
N ILE A 141 -1.11 9.31 -11.32
CA ILE A 141 -2.32 9.09 -10.54
C ILE A 141 -3.55 9.15 -11.47
N ILE A 142 -3.66 10.20 -12.28
CA ILE A 142 -4.77 10.35 -13.23
C ILE A 142 -4.71 9.24 -14.29
N GLY A 143 -3.55 8.99 -14.89
CA GLY A 143 -3.36 7.95 -15.90
C GLY A 143 -3.83 6.58 -15.41
N ARG A 144 -3.43 6.17 -14.21
CA ARG A 144 -3.91 4.90 -13.60
C ARG A 144 -5.42 4.92 -13.38
N ASN A 145 -5.96 5.98 -12.77
CA ASN A 145 -7.38 6.05 -12.45
C ASN A 145 -8.27 6.01 -13.69
N CYS A 146 -7.80 6.55 -14.82
CA CYS A 146 -8.47 6.44 -16.11
C CYS A 146 -8.26 5.04 -16.72
N ALA A 147 -7.04 4.51 -16.73
CA ALA A 147 -6.71 3.23 -17.38
C ALA A 147 -7.40 2.01 -16.76
N VAL A 148 -7.69 2.02 -15.45
CA VAL A 148 -8.41 0.92 -14.81
C VAL A 148 -9.87 0.81 -15.24
N ILE A 149 -10.50 1.89 -15.70
CA ILE A 149 -11.91 1.88 -16.11
C ILE A 149 -12.16 0.98 -17.32
N PRO A 150 -11.48 1.16 -18.47
CA PRO A 150 -11.65 0.26 -19.61
C PRO A 150 -11.19 -1.16 -19.26
N TYR A 151 -10.10 -1.33 -18.51
CA TYR A 151 -9.68 -2.66 -18.05
C TYR A 151 -10.81 -3.41 -17.32
N TYR A 152 -11.45 -2.76 -16.34
CA TYR A 152 -12.53 -3.38 -15.59
C TYR A 152 -13.84 -3.48 -16.38
N PHE A 153 -14.06 -2.60 -17.37
CA PHE A 153 -15.15 -2.76 -18.33
C PHE A 153 -15.03 -4.08 -19.10
N TRP A 154 -13.85 -4.35 -19.68
CA TRP A 154 -13.60 -5.60 -20.42
C TRP A 154 -13.61 -6.85 -19.53
N SER A 155 -13.28 -6.73 -18.24
CA SER A 155 -13.37 -7.82 -17.27
C SER A 155 -14.78 -8.10 -16.72
N GLY A 156 -15.81 -7.37 -17.18
CA GLY A 156 -17.21 -7.53 -16.71
C GLY A 156 -17.52 -6.85 -15.36
N LYS A 157 -16.65 -5.96 -14.87
CA LYS A 157 -16.75 -5.30 -13.54
C LYS A 157 -16.96 -3.80 -13.63
N PHE A 158 -17.57 -3.34 -14.73
CA PHE A 158 -17.75 -1.92 -15.02
C PHE A 158 -18.50 -1.16 -13.91
N LEU A 159 -19.64 -1.69 -13.44
CA LEU A 159 -20.42 -1.03 -12.39
C LEU A 159 -19.64 -0.94 -11.07
N THR A 160 -18.89 -1.99 -10.73
CA THR A 160 -18.02 -2.04 -9.53
C THR A 160 -16.96 -0.94 -9.58
N ILE A 161 -16.24 -0.79 -10.70
CA ILE A 161 -15.20 0.23 -10.81
C ILE A 161 -15.79 1.64 -10.82
N VAL A 162 -16.92 1.88 -11.50
CA VAL A 162 -17.58 3.19 -11.52
C VAL A 162 -18.02 3.59 -10.11
N ARG A 163 -18.67 2.67 -9.39
CA ARG A 163 -19.07 2.88 -7.98
C ARG A 163 -17.86 3.21 -7.11
N ALA A 164 -16.77 2.45 -7.26
CA ALA A 164 -15.53 2.71 -6.53
C ALA A 164 -14.99 4.13 -6.78
N LYS A 165 -15.03 4.62 -8.03
CA LYS A 165 -14.57 5.98 -8.35
C LYS A 165 -15.50 7.06 -7.79
N VAL A 166 -16.81 6.89 -7.91
CA VAL A 166 -17.78 7.84 -7.36
C VAL A 166 -17.61 7.97 -5.85
N ASP A 167 -17.56 6.84 -5.14
CA ASP A 167 -17.42 6.84 -3.68
C ASP A 167 -16.02 7.31 -3.25
N ALA A 168 -14.99 7.05 -4.06
CA ALA A 168 -13.66 7.63 -3.83
C ALA A 168 -13.70 9.16 -3.87
N LEU A 169 -14.34 9.74 -4.90
CA LEU A 169 -14.48 11.19 -5.07
C LEU A 169 -15.30 11.81 -3.93
N LYS A 170 -16.42 11.19 -3.54
CA LYS A 170 -17.23 11.64 -2.40
C LYS A 170 -16.46 11.64 -1.08
N GLY A 171 -15.54 10.69 -0.89
CA GLY A 171 -14.69 10.58 0.31
C GLY A 171 -13.50 11.55 0.36
N LEU A 172 -13.16 12.25 -0.73
CA LEU A 172 -11.98 13.13 -0.77
C LEU A 172 -11.99 14.24 0.28
N PRO A 173 -13.10 14.96 0.54
CA PRO A 173 -13.10 16.00 1.57
C PRO A 173 -12.73 15.46 2.95
N LEU A 174 -13.16 14.24 3.28
CA LEU A 174 -12.80 13.57 4.53
C LEU A 174 -11.30 13.25 4.58
N MET A 175 -10.72 12.73 3.49
CA MET A 175 -9.29 12.43 3.41
C MET A 175 -8.43 13.70 3.49
N ILE A 176 -8.87 14.80 2.86
CA ILE A 176 -8.24 16.11 2.96
C ILE A 176 -8.30 16.65 4.39
N ARG A 177 -9.42 16.45 5.10
CA ARG A 177 -9.52 16.83 6.52
C ARG A 177 -8.53 16.02 7.37
N LYS A 178 -8.49 14.70 7.20
CA LYS A 178 -7.60 13.79 7.93
C LYS A 178 -6.12 14.08 7.70
N ARG A 179 -5.76 14.50 6.48
CA ARG A 179 -4.40 14.92 6.14
C ARG A 179 -3.84 16.01 7.05
N ARG A 180 -4.68 16.90 7.58
CA ARG A 180 -4.25 18.01 8.45
C ARG A 180 -3.64 17.54 9.77
N CYS A 181 -3.96 16.32 10.20
CA CYS A 181 -3.45 15.72 11.44
C CYS A 181 -2.16 14.91 11.21
N ILE A 182 -1.68 14.79 9.97
CA ILE A 182 -0.49 13.99 9.65
C ILE A 182 0.76 14.83 9.87
N ASN A 183 1.61 14.36 10.78
CA ASN A 183 2.91 14.98 11.02
C ASN A 183 3.96 14.49 10.01
N LYS A 184 4.62 15.43 9.33
CA LYS A 184 5.72 15.16 8.40
C LYS A 184 7.02 15.69 8.99
N ASN A 185 7.84 14.78 9.48
CA ASN A 185 9.17 15.02 10.06
C ASN A 185 10.33 14.66 9.11
N VAL A 186 10.02 14.20 7.89
CA VAL A 186 11.01 13.76 6.90
C VAL A 186 11.11 14.71 5.71
N HIS A 187 12.30 14.79 5.12
CA HIS A 187 12.53 15.57 3.90
C HIS A 187 11.91 14.88 2.67
N ASP A 188 11.38 15.66 1.72
CA ASP A 188 10.89 15.18 0.42
C ASP A 188 11.85 14.24 -0.33
N ARG A 189 13.18 14.48 -0.28
CA ARG A 189 14.17 13.59 -0.91
C ARG A 189 14.15 12.18 -0.33
N THR A 190 13.81 12.03 0.95
CA THR A 190 13.65 10.71 1.59
C THR A 190 12.37 10.03 1.09
N ILE A 191 11.29 10.79 0.93
CA ILE A 191 10.00 10.29 0.43
C ILE A 191 10.12 9.81 -1.02
N GLU A 192 10.87 10.53 -1.86
CA GLU A 192 11.11 10.14 -3.26
C GLU A 192 11.77 8.76 -3.39
N LYS A 193 12.60 8.34 -2.41
CA LYS A 193 13.23 7.02 -2.38
C LYS A 193 12.26 5.88 -2.10
N TRP A 194 11.10 6.16 -1.49
CA TRP A 194 10.09 5.14 -1.21
C TRP A 194 9.23 4.81 -2.42
N ILE A 195 9.21 5.72 -3.40
CA ILE A 195 8.31 5.64 -4.55
C ILE A 195 9.04 4.95 -5.69
N GLN A 196 8.66 3.70 -5.94
CA GLN A 196 9.22 2.89 -7.00
C GLN A 196 8.56 3.20 -8.35
N THR A 197 9.34 3.06 -9.42
CA THR A 197 8.82 2.98 -10.78
C THR A 197 8.60 1.52 -11.13
N TRP A 198 7.51 1.21 -11.83
CA TRP A 198 7.16 -0.16 -12.29
C TRP A 198 8.32 -0.91 -12.98
N SER A 199 9.33 -0.19 -13.48
CA SER A 199 10.56 -0.73 -14.06
C SER A 199 11.45 -1.52 -13.08
N GLY A 200 11.19 -1.48 -11.77
CA GLY A 200 11.95 -2.22 -10.75
C GLY A 200 11.30 -3.52 -10.27
N VAL A 201 10.14 -3.89 -10.81
CA VAL A 201 9.50 -5.19 -10.52
C VAL A 201 10.12 -6.23 -11.46
N PRO A 202 10.76 -7.31 -10.96
CA PRO A 202 11.17 -8.42 -11.81
C PRO A 202 9.94 -8.90 -12.58
N LYS A 203 10.00 -8.85 -13.91
CA LYS A 203 8.98 -9.50 -14.72
C LYS A 203 9.18 -11.00 -14.52
N SER A 204 8.17 -11.66 -13.96
CA SER A 204 8.04 -13.12 -13.94
C SER A 204 8.33 -13.75 -15.28
#